data_AF-A0A2S5SVQ5-F1
#
_entry.id   AF-A0A2S5SVQ5-F1
#
_cell.length_a   1.000
_cell.length_b   1.000
_cell.length_c   1.000
_cell.angle_alpha   90.00
_cell.angle_beta   90.00
_cell.angle_gamma   90.00
#
_symmetry.space_group_name_H-M   'P 1'
#
loop_
_entity.id
_entity.type
_entity.pdbx_description
1 polymer ?
#
loop_
_entity_poly.entity_id
_entity_poly.type
_entity_poly.pdbx_seq_one_letter_code
_entity_poly.pdbx_strand_id
1 'polypeptide(L)'
;MGVVVLAGALLGSWAWWQQREAVPAPAAQGADLLPEQREQLQQARERIAQALAQMEAAAQRQDPEALARAQSAVNAAMGIGTRATLSPRQIEVVLPPALGGLVRQQADTFGDDTLGALSVSVSVRYGSDEQRRIDVSVSDTGGLSAWAALADWERAAQVAAQAGRREAVRLEGARVVREVTETAETPAQVNLVLANGIVVEAIADGLTLADLLAALRDLDLPALEALVPAASPS
;
A
#
# COMPACT_ATOMS: atom_id res chain seq x y z
N MET A 1 34.37 -3.39 14.41
CA MET A 1 34.12 -4.82 14.74
C MET A 1 33.74 -4.88 16.21
N GLY A 2 32.61 -5.39 16.67
CA GLY A 2 31.36 -5.82 16.04
C GLY A 2 30.25 -5.55 17.08
N VAL A 3 29.06 -5.20 16.60
CA VAL A 3 27.91 -4.84 17.46
C VAL A 3 27.22 -6.12 17.95
N VAL A 4 26.88 -6.07 19.23
CA VAL A 4 26.19 -7.06 20.05
C VAL A 4 24.77 -7.31 19.56
N VAL A 5 24.39 -8.58 19.49
CA VAL A 5 22.99 -9.05 19.43
C VAL A 5 22.41 -8.98 20.84
N LEU A 6 21.24 -8.37 21.02
CA LEU A 6 20.35 -8.67 22.14
C LEU A 6 18.88 -8.56 21.72
N ALA A 7 18.19 -9.69 21.87
CA ALA A 7 16.74 -9.83 21.84
C ALA A 7 16.11 -9.43 23.19
N GLY A 8 14.82 -9.09 23.18
CA GLY A 8 13.92 -9.42 24.30
C GLY A 8 13.28 -8.26 25.07
N ALA A 9 11.97 -8.12 24.84
CA ALA A 9 10.88 -7.88 25.81
C ALA A 9 10.92 -6.68 26.76
N LEU A 10 9.87 -5.85 26.71
CA LEU A 10 9.18 -5.37 27.92
C LEU A 10 7.66 -5.30 27.71
N LEU A 11 6.99 -6.35 28.19
CA LEU A 11 5.60 -6.35 28.64
C LEU A 11 5.47 -5.42 29.86
N GLY A 12 4.50 -4.50 29.84
CA GLY A 12 4.20 -3.70 31.04
C GLY A 12 3.16 -2.60 30.84
N SER A 13 1.88 -2.94 30.63
CA SER A 13 0.71 -2.16 31.10
C SER A 13 -0.63 -2.77 30.62
N TRP A 14 -0.81 -4.08 30.84
CA TRP A 14 -2.01 -4.82 30.46
C TRP A 14 -3.21 -4.67 31.42
N ALA A 15 -3.23 -3.67 32.30
CA ALA A 15 -4.19 -3.59 33.42
C ALA A 15 -4.98 -2.26 33.54
N TRP A 16 -5.01 -1.40 32.51
CA TRP A 16 -5.72 -0.12 32.58
C TRP A 16 -6.54 0.28 31.33
N TRP A 17 -6.85 -0.68 30.44
CA TRP A 17 -7.52 -0.42 29.16
C TRP A 17 -8.99 -0.88 29.10
N GLN A 18 -9.56 -1.41 30.18
CA GLN A 18 -10.93 -1.96 30.19
C GLN A 18 -12.07 -0.93 30.33
N GLN A 19 -11.78 0.38 30.29
CA GLN A 19 -12.84 1.37 30.56
C GLN A 19 -12.70 2.65 29.76
N ARG A 20 -12.80 2.52 28.43
CA ARG A 20 -13.35 3.59 27.59
C ARG A 20 -14.32 2.97 26.59
N GLU A 21 -15.56 3.44 26.67
CA GLU A 21 -16.64 3.07 25.77
C GLU A 21 -16.17 3.25 24.32
N ALA A 22 -16.25 2.17 23.56
CA ALA A 22 -15.98 2.19 22.14
C ALA A 22 -17.02 3.08 21.46
N VAL A 23 -16.64 4.32 21.15
CA VAL A 23 -17.37 5.10 20.13
C VAL A 23 -17.24 4.31 18.83
N PRO A 24 -18.35 3.85 18.22
CA PRO A 24 -18.29 3.06 17.00
C PRO A 24 -17.61 3.90 15.91
N ALA A 25 -16.49 3.40 15.41
CA ALA A 25 -15.85 3.96 14.23
C ALA A 25 -16.77 3.71 13.01
N PRO A 26 -16.85 4.64 12.04
CA PRO A 26 -17.55 4.36 10.80
C PRO A 26 -16.83 3.21 10.08
N ALA A 27 -17.52 2.08 9.93
CA ALA A 27 -17.06 0.98 9.11
C ALA A 27 -16.87 1.45 7.66
N ALA A 28 -15.91 0.85 6.95
CA ALA A 28 -15.73 1.03 5.51
C ALA A 28 -17.09 0.89 4.80
N GLN A 29 -17.57 1.98 4.20
CA GLN A 29 -18.89 2.00 3.58
C GLN A 29 -18.78 1.47 2.16
N GLY A 30 -18.86 0.14 2.00
CA GLY A 30 -19.27 -0.48 0.74
C GLY A 30 -20.71 -0.09 0.33
N ALA A 31 -21.41 0.70 1.15
CA ALA A 31 -22.75 1.20 0.92
C ALA A 31 -22.83 2.20 -0.26
N ASP A 32 -21.75 2.92 -0.55
CA ASP A 32 -21.71 3.97 -1.59
C ASP A 32 -21.32 3.45 -2.98
N LEU A 33 -20.98 2.16 -3.11
CA LEU A 33 -20.62 1.57 -4.39
C LEU A 33 -21.86 1.35 -5.28
N LEU A 34 -21.73 1.67 -6.57
CA LEU A 34 -22.71 1.34 -7.60
C LEU A 34 -22.85 -0.20 -7.75
N PRO A 35 -23.99 -0.72 -8.26
CA PRO A 35 -24.19 -2.16 -8.43
C PRO A 35 -23.06 -2.86 -9.20
N GLU A 36 -22.60 -2.25 -10.30
CA GLU A 36 -21.49 -2.75 -11.12
C GLU A 36 -20.15 -2.81 -10.36
N GLN A 37 -19.88 -1.82 -9.51
CA GLN A 37 -18.68 -1.75 -8.68
C GLN A 37 -18.69 -2.82 -7.58
N ARG A 38 -19.87 -3.09 -7.01
CA ARG A 38 -20.04 -4.18 -6.04
C ARG A 38 -19.77 -5.54 -6.69
N GLU A 39 -20.22 -5.73 -7.92
CA GLU A 39 -19.94 -6.95 -8.67
C GLU A 39 -18.44 -7.12 -8.93
N GLN A 40 -17.75 -6.06 -9.38
CA GLN A 40 -16.30 -6.08 -9.60
C GLN A 40 -15.53 -6.41 -8.30
N LEU A 41 -15.93 -5.81 -7.18
CA LEU A 41 -15.35 -6.11 -5.88
C LEU A 41 -15.60 -7.56 -5.44
N GLN A 42 -16.81 -8.09 -5.66
CA GLN A 42 -17.14 -9.50 -5.35
C GLN A 42 -16.30 -10.46 -6.21
N GLN A 43 -16.20 -10.20 -7.51
CA GLN A 43 -15.36 -11.00 -8.42
C GLN A 43 -13.88 -10.96 -8.00
N ALA A 44 -13.37 -9.78 -7.60
CA ALA A 44 -12.01 -9.66 -7.11
C ALA A 44 -11.79 -10.50 -5.84
N ARG A 45 -12.71 -10.43 -4.87
CA ARG A 45 -12.66 -11.24 -3.63
C ARG A 45 -12.66 -12.73 -3.93
N GLU A 46 -13.52 -13.20 -4.83
CA GLU A 46 -13.60 -14.61 -5.21
C GLU A 46 -12.31 -15.09 -5.88
N ARG A 47 -11.77 -14.32 -6.83
CA ARG A 47 -10.52 -14.67 -7.52
C ARG A 47 -9.34 -14.76 -6.55
N ILE A 48 -9.22 -13.79 -5.64
CA ILE A 48 -8.17 -13.79 -4.62
C ILE A 48 -8.34 -14.99 -3.69
N ALA A 49 -9.55 -15.24 -3.18
CA ALA A 49 -9.81 -16.36 -2.29
C ALA A 49 -9.48 -17.72 -2.94
N GLN A 50 -9.87 -17.92 -4.20
CA GLN A 50 -9.54 -19.13 -4.95
C GLN A 50 -8.04 -19.30 -5.15
N ALA A 51 -7.32 -18.23 -5.50
CA ALA A 51 -5.87 -18.27 -5.70
C ALA A 51 -5.13 -18.55 -4.38
N LEU A 52 -5.55 -17.93 -3.28
CA LEU A 52 -4.99 -18.20 -1.95
C LEU A 52 -5.22 -19.64 -1.48
N ALA A 53 -6.41 -20.20 -1.72
CA ALA A 53 -6.71 -21.59 -1.39
C ALA A 53 -5.82 -22.58 -2.18
N GLN A 54 -5.54 -22.28 -3.46
CA GLN A 54 -4.61 -23.08 -4.27
C GLN A 54 -3.19 -22.99 -3.72
N MET A 55 -2.76 -21.80 -3.30
CA MET A 55 -1.44 -21.58 -2.71
C MET A 55 -1.28 -22.31 -1.38
N GLU A 56 -2.29 -22.28 -0.51
CA GLU A 56 -2.29 -23.03 0.75
C GLU A 56 -2.21 -24.54 0.49
N ALA A 57 -3.00 -25.06 -0.46
CA ALA A 57 -2.96 -26.48 -0.82
C ALA A 57 -1.61 -26.88 -1.43
N ALA A 58 -0.94 -26.00 -2.18
CA ALA A 58 0.41 -26.24 -2.67
C ALA A 58 1.46 -26.23 -1.55
N ALA A 59 1.37 -25.26 -0.63
CA ALA A 59 2.25 -25.15 0.53
C ALA A 59 2.16 -26.36 1.46
N GLN A 60 0.95 -26.85 1.73
CA GLN A 60 0.71 -28.07 2.53
C GLN A 60 1.36 -29.31 1.89
N ARG A 61 1.46 -29.36 0.57
CA ARG A 61 2.10 -30.46 -0.17
C ARG A 61 3.62 -30.31 -0.26
N GLN A 62 4.18 -29.18 0.19
CA GLN A 62 5.61 -28.84 0.10
C GLN A 62 6.15 -29.00 -1.34
N ASP A 63 5.30 -28.73 -2.33
CA ASP A 63 5.63 -28.86 -3.76
C ASP A 63 6.03 -27.48 -4.31
N PRO A 64 7.31 -27.26 -4.65
CA PRO A 64 7.79 -25.95 -5.11
C PRO A 64 7.22 -25.55 -6.49
N GLU A 65 6.93 -26.50 -7.37
CA GLU A 65 6.34 -26.20 -8.69
C GLU A 65 4.86 -25.84 -8.57
N ALA A 66 4.13 -26.56 -7.71
CA ALA A 66 2.76 -26.18 -7.38
C ALA A 66 2.70 -24.81 -6.69
N LEU A 67 3.65 -24.50 -5.81
CA LEU A 67 3.73 -23.21 -5.13
C LEU A 67 4.00 -22.08 -6.12
N ALA A 68 4.92 -22.26 -7.07
CA ALA A 68 5.20 -21.28 -8.11
C ALA A 68 3.98 -21.01 -9.00
N ARG A 69 3.25 -22.07 -9.41
CA ARG A 69 2.00 -21.91 -10.19
C ARG A 69 0.91 -21.19 -9.39
N ALA A 70 0.75 -21.54 -8.12
CA ALA A 70 -0.22 -20.88 -7.26
C ALA A 70 0.12 -19.42 -7.00
N GLN A 71 1.41 -19.09 -6.83
CA GLN A 71 1.86 -17.70 -6.73
C GLN A 71 1.55 -16.91 -8.01
N SER A 72 1.76 -17.53 -9.19
CA SER A 72 1.37 -16.90 -10.47
C SER A 72 -0.14 -16.66 -10.55
N ALA A 73 -0.96 -17.59 -10.06
CA ALA A 73 -2.41 -17.41 -9.99
C ALA A 73 -2.81 -16.27 -9.04
N VAL A 74 -2.13 -16.13 -7.89
CA VAL A 74 -2.32 -14.99 -6.98
C VAL A 74 -1.93 -13.68 -7.66
N ASN A 75 -0.76 -13.64 -8.32
CA ASN A 75 -0.32 -12.45 -9.06
C ASN A 75 -1.35 -12.05 -10.13
N ALA A 76 -1.85 -13.02 -10.91
CA ALA A 76 -2.88 -12.78 -11.91
C ALA A 76 -4.19 -12.29 -11.30
N ALA A 77 -4.62 -12.86 -10.17
CA ALA A 77 -5.81 -12.41 -9.44
C ALA A 77 -5.65 -10.97 -8.92
N MET A 78 -4.44 -10.59 -8.52
CA MET A 78 -4.09 -9.24 -8.09
C MET A 78 -3.82 -8.28 -9.25
N GLY A 79 -3.66 -8.75 -10.49
CA GLY A 79 -3.25 -7.94 -11.64
C GLY A 79 -1.74 -7.65 -11.75
N ILE A 80 -0.93 -8.25 -10.88
CA ILE A 80 0.52 -8.07 -10.85
C ILE A 80 1.15 -8.71 -12.10
N GLY A 81 2.05 -7.98 -12.76
CA GLY A 81 2.78 -8.43 -13.96
C GLY A 81 1.92 -8.52 -15.23
N THR A 82 0.76 -7.88 -15.26
CA THR A 82 -0.11 -7.82 -16.46
C THR A 82 0.38 -6.83 -17.52
N ARG A 83 1.27 -5.90 -17.14
CA ARG A 83 2.03 -5.02 -18.03
C ARG A 83 3.49 -4.92 -17.58
N ALA A 84 4.34 -4.39 -18.46
CA ALA A 84 5.68 -3.98 -18.09
C ALA A 84 5.63 -2.94 -16.95
N THR A 85 6.65 -2.94 -16.10
CA THR A 85 6.84 -1.95 -15.04
C THR A 85 7.43 -0.65 -15.61
N LEU A 86 7.20 0.45 -14.90
CA LEU A 86 7.91 1.71 -15.10
C LEU A 86 9.37 1.58 -14.71
N SER A 87 10.23 2.40 -15.30
CA SER A 87 11.59 2.59 -14.82
C SER A 87 11.59 3.47 -13.56
N PRO A 88 12.49 3.26 -12.59
CA PRO A 88 12.58 4.11 -11.40
C PRO A 88 12.72 5.60 -11.73
N ARG A 89 13.48 5.92 -12.78
CA ARG A 89 13.67 7.31 -13.22
C ARG A 89 12.36 7.96 -13.66
N GLN A 90 11.45 7.21 -14.27
CA GLN A 90 10.13 7.74 -14.69
C GLN A 90 9.27 8.13 -13.47
N ILE A 91 9.38 7.37 -12.38
CA ILE A 91 8.69 7.66 -11.12
C ILE A 91 9.36 8.85 -10.42
N GLU A 92 10.70 8.87 -10.36
CA GLU A 92 11.43 9.87 -9.59
C GLU A 92 11.21 11.31 -10.10
N VAL A 93 11.08 11.50 -11.41
CA VAL A 93 10.91 12.84 -12.03
C VAL A 93 9.56 13.48 -11.73
N VAL A 94 8.54 12.71 -11.35
CA VAL A 94 7.22 13.25 -10.98
C VAL A 94 7.08 13.52 -9.48
N LEU A 95 8.07 13.14 -8.67
CA LEU A 95 8.07 13.42 -7.24
C LEU A 95 8.48 14.88 -6.97
N PRO A 96 7.67 15.64 -6.22
CA PRO A 96 7.91 17.06 -6.03
C PRO A 96 9.17 17.34 -5.20
N PRO A 97 9.74 18.56 -5.29
CA PRO A 97 10.89 18.96 -4.47
C PRO A 97 10.54 19.19 -2.99
N ALA A 98 9.26 19.34 -2.66
CA ALA A 98 8.76 19.47 -1.30
C ALA A 98 7.33 18.91 -1.19
N LEU A 99 6.95 18.50 0.01
CA LEU A 99 5.62 17.96 0.33
C LEU A 99 5.15 18.55 1.66
N GLY A 100 4.06 19.31 1.68
CA GLY A 100 3.60 19.98 2.90
C GLY A 100 4.62 20.97 3.48
N GLY A 101 5.45 21.57 2.62
CA GLY A 101 6.57 22.44 3.02
C GLY A 101 7.82 21.72 3.52
N LEU A 102 7.81 20.39 3.62
CA LEU A 102 8.98 19.58 3.97
C LEU A 102 9.82 19.33 2.72
N VAL A 103 11.11 19.68 2.78
CA VAL A 103 12.03 19.55 1.63
C VAL A 103 12.36 18.09 1.37
N ARG A 104 12.31 17.68 0.10
CA ARG A 104 12.73 16.37 -0.39
C ARG A 104 14.19 16.08 -0.05
N GLN A 105 14.44 14.94 0.57
CA GLN A 105 15.76 14.37 0.81
C GLN A 105 16.16 13.46 -0.36
N GLN A 106 17.32 12.81 -0.24
CA GLN A 106 17.78 11.85 -1.24
C GLN A 106 16.80 10.67 -1.36
N ALA A 107 16.62 10.18 -2.59
CA ALA A 107 15.78 9.02 -2.89
C ALA A 107 16.56 7.71 -2.77
N ASP A 108 15.94 6.71 -2.18
CA ASP A 108 16.35 5.31 -2.24
C ASP A 108 15.55 4.61 -3.33
N THR A 109 16.23 3.93 -4.25
CA THR A 109 15.60 3.29 -5.41
C THR A 109 15.83 1.80 -5.38
N PHE A 110 14.77 1.04 -5.63
CA PHE A 110 14.79 -0.40 -5.81
C PHE A 110 14.20 -0.80 -7.17
N GLY A 111 14.82 -1.78 -7.81
CA GLY A 111 14.60 -2.11 -9.21
C GLY A 111 15.68 -1.50 -10.10
N ASP A 112 15.76 -1.97 -11.34
CA ASP A 112 16.70 -1.44 -12.32
C ASP A 112 15.94 -0.84 -13.52
N ASP A 113 16.66 -0.11 -14.36
CA ASP A 113 16.14 0.40 -15.63
C ASP A 113 16.08 -0.72 -16.71
N THR A 114 16.24 -2.00 -16.33
CA THR A 114 16.15 -3.11 -17.29
C THR A 114 14.70 -3.53 -17.48
N LEU A 115 14.36 -3.87 -18.72
CA LEU A 115 13.03 -4.35 -19.07
C LEU A 115 12.81 -5.72 -18.41
N GLY A 116 11.91 -5.80 -17.42
CA GLY A 116 11.46 -7.07 -16.85
C GLY A 116 11.54 -7.21 -15.33
N ALA A 117 11.90 -6.15 -14.58
CA ALA A 117 11.75 -6.17 -13.13
C ALA A 117 10.28 -6.42 -12.76
N LEU A 118 10.02 -7.46 -11.96
CA LEU A 118 8.67 -7.81 -11.48
C LEU A 118 8.06 -6.73 -10.59
N SER A 119 8.91 -5.86 -10.03
CA SER A 119 8.52 -4.68 -9.29
C SER A 119 9.62 -3.62 -9.35
N VAL A 120 9.20 -2.35 -9.34
CA VAL A 120 10.05 -1.17 -9.15
C VAL A 120 9.49 -0.37 -7.98
N SER A 121 10.38 0.28 -7.21
CA SER A 121 10.00 1.17 -6.11
C SER A 121 10.96 2.34 -5.99
N VAL A 122 10.43 3.54 -5.80
CA VAL A 122 11.20 4.74 -5.46
C VAL A 122 10.70 5.25 -4.12
N SER A 123 11.59 5.28 -3.13
CA SER A 123 11.33 5.76 -1.78
C SER A 123 12.02 7.09 -1.54
N VAL A 124 11.30 8.06 -1.01
CA VAL A 124 11.78 9.42 -0.77
C VAL A 124 11.32 9.89 0.59
N ARG A 125 12.26 10.43 1.37
CA ARG A 125 11.93 11.15 2.59
C ARG A 125 11.74 12.63 2.32
N TYR A 126 10.72 13.24 2.93
CA TYR A 126 10.52 14.67 3.01
C TYR A 126 10.68 15.12 4.46
N GLY A 127 11.52 16.15 4.67
CA GLY A 127 11.93 16.60 6.00
C GLY A 127 13.25 15.99 6.43
N SER A 128 14.02 16.75 7.21
CA SER A 128 15.34 16.36 7.72
C SER A 128 15.36 16.16 9.23
N ASP A 129 14.26 16.49 9.91
CA ASP A 129 14.14 16.37 11.36
C ASP A 129 13.49 15.02 11.74
N GLU A 130 13.75 14.55 12.95
CA GLU A 130 13.16 13.30 13.45
C GLU A 130 11.74 13.52 14.01
N GLN A 131 11.29 14.78 14.09
CA GLN A 131 10.04 15.17 14.71
C GLN A 131 8.88 15.32 13.72
N ARG A 132 9.16 15.60 12.44
CA ARG A 132 8.18 15.83 11.38
C ARG A 132 8.76 15.40 10.02
N ARG A 133 8.49 14.16 9.65
CA ARG A 133 8.90 13.62 8.34
C ARG A 133 7.76 12.88 7.66
N ILE A 134 7.84 12.83 6.33
CA ILE A 134 6.97 12.00 5.50
C ILE A 134 7.87 11.12 4.63
N ASP A 135 7.78 9.82 4.80
CA ASP A 135 8.41 8.85 3.92
C ASP A 135 7.37 8.42 2.87
N VAL A 136 7.66 8.70 1.60
CA VAL A 136 6.81 8.34 0.45
C VAL A 136 7.49 7.24 -0.35
N SER A 137 6.79 6.15 -0.58
CA SER A 137 7.19 5.07 -1.49
C SER A 137 6.22 5.01 -2.66
N VAL A 138 6.74 5.05 -3.88
CA VAL A 138 5.95 4.83 -5.09
C VAL A 138 6.44 3.57 -5.77
N SER A 139 5.56 2.59 -5.92
CA SER A 139 5.89 1.30 -6.50
C SER A 139 4.99 0.91 -7.67
N ASP A 140 5.56 0.16 -8.60
CA ASP A 140 4.86 -0.40 -9.75
C ASP A 140 5.16 -1.89 -9.86
N THR A 141 4.12 -2.70 -9.78
CA THR A 141 4.17 -4.17 -9.89
C THR A 141 3.64 -4.65 -11.24
N GLY A 142 3.49 -3.74 -12.20
CA GLY A 142 3.06 -4.09 -13.55
C GLY A 142 1.55 -4.30 -13.65
N GLY A 143 0.77 -3.44 -13.01
CA GLY A 143 -0.69 -3.39 -13.21
C GLY A 143 -1.56 -3.88 -12.05
N LEU A 144 -1.15 -3.67 -10.79
CA LEU A 144 -1.98 -3.99 -9.63
C LEU A 144 -3.43 -3.51 -9.82
N SER A 145 -4.38 -4.43 -9.66
CA SER A 145 -5.80 -4.14 -9.78
C SER A 145 -6.27 -3.35 -8.55
N ALA A 146 -6.86 -2.18 -8.81
CA ALA A 146 -7.52 -1.38 -7.78
C ALA A 146 -8.57 -2.22 -7.02
N TRP A 147 -9.41 -2.99 -7.70
CA TRP A 147 -10.41 -3.84 -7.05
C TRP A 147 -9.80 -4.94 -6.18
N ALA A 148 -8.67 -5.50 -6.61
CA ALA A 148 -7.97 -6.50 -5.83
C ALA A 148 -7.35 -5.88 -4.56
N ALA A 149 -6.75 -4.70 -4.68
CA ALA A 149 -6.23 -3.95 -3.54
C ALA A 149 -7.34 -3.54 -2.56
N LEU A 150 -8.48 -3.07 -3.06
CA LEU A 150 -9.65 -2.75 -2.24
C LEU A 150 -10.12 -3.98 -1.44
N ALA A 151 -10.26 -5.12 -2.11
CA ALA A 151 -10.65 -6.36 -1.46
C ALA A 151 -9.69 -6.79 -0.35
N ASP A 152 -8.38 -6.74 -0.61
CA ASP A 152 -7.37 -7.13 0.38
C ASP A 152 -7.31 -6.15 1.57
N TRP A 153 -7.38 -4.85 1.30
CA TRP A 153 -7.32 -3.83 2.34
C TRP A 153 -8.60 -3.76 3.18
N GLU A 154 -9.78 -4.00 2.61
CA GLU A 154 -11.01 -4.13 3.41
C GLU A 154 -10.92 -5.31 4.38
N ARG A 155 -10.37 -6.45 3.92
CA ARG A 155 -10.11 -7.61 4.78
C ARG A 155 -9.13 -7.24 5.89
N ALA A 156 -8.03 -6.55 5.57
CA ALA A 156 -7.05 -6.11 6.56
C ALA A 156 -7.65 -5.12 7.58
N ALA A 157 -8.48 -4.18 7.13
CA ALA A 157 -9.16 -3.21 7.97
C ALA A 157 -10.17 -3.87 8.92
N GLN A 158 -10.88 -4.91 8.48
CA GLN A 158 -11.76 -5.70 9.36
C GLN A 158 -10.98 -6.37 10.51
N VAL A 159 -9.82 -6.95 10.20
CA VAL A 159 -8.92 -7.53 11.22
C VAL A 159 -8.38 -6.44 12.15
N ALA A 160 -8.01 -5.28 11.60
CA ALA A 160 -7.54 -4.13 12.36
C ALA A 160 -8.60 -3.61 13.35
N ALA A 161 -9.85 -3.51 12.91
CA ALA A 161 -10.98 -3.06 13.74
C ALA A 161 -11.22 -4.01 14.92
N GLN A 162 -11.10 -5.33 14.72
CA GLN A 162 -11.17 -6.32 15.81
C GLN A 162 -10.06 -6.13 16.84
N ALA A 163 -8.90 -5.60 16.43
CA ALA A 163 -7.77 -5.24 17.29
C ALA A 163 -7.86 -3.80 17.84
N GLY A 164 -8.97 -3.09 17.63
CA GLY A 164 -9.18 -1.72 18.13
C GLY A 164 -8.49 -0.62 17.31
N ARG A 165 -7.91 -0.94 16.14
CA ARG A 165 -7.27 0.04 15.24
C ARG A 165 -8.29 0.62 14.26
N ARG A 166 -8.06 1.87 13.84
CA ARG A 166 -8.93 2.59 12.91
C ARG A 166 -8.27 2.71 11.55
N GLU A 167 -8.85 2.04 10.57
CA GLU A 167 -8.44 2.10 9.18
C GLU A 167 -9.68 2.38 8.31
N ALA A 168 -9.57 3.35 7.41
CA ALA A 168 -10.59 3.62 6.41
C ALA A 168 -10.09 3.14 5.05
N VAL A 169 -10.92 2.40 4.32
CA VAL A 169 -10.63 1.98 2.95
C VAL A 169 -11.81 2.39 2.09
N ARG A 170 -11.54 3.07 0.98
CA ARG A 170 -12.58 3.58 0.08
C ARG A 170 -12.11 3.62 -1.37
N LEU A 171 -13.09 3.67 -2.27
CA LEU A 171 -12.88 3.93 -3.68
C LEU A 171 -13.11 5.43 -3.95
N GLU A 172 -12.15 6.08 -4.61
CA GLU A 172 -12.26 7.46 -5.09
C GLU A 172 -12.11 7.47 -6.62
N GLY A 173 -13.23 7.47 -7.33
CA GLY A 173 -13.24 7.30 -8.78
C GLY A 173 -12.69 5.92 -9.17
N ALA A 174 -11.53 5.89 -9.83
CA ALA A 174 -10.83 4.66 -10.19
C ALA A 174 -9.65 4.31 -9.24
N ARG A 175 -9.45 5.11 -8.19
CA ARG A 175 -8.39 4.93 -7.20
C ARG A 175 -8.93 4.25 -5.95
N VAL A 176 -8.07 3.52 -5.26
CA VAL A 176 -8.36 3.01 -3.91
C VAL A 176 -7.49 3.74 -2.92
N VAL A 177 -8.11 4.23 -1.85
CA VAL A 177 -7.44 4.94 -0.77
C VAL A 177 -7.62 4.15 0.52
N ARG A 178 -6.51 3.85 1.19
CA ARG A 178 -6.48 3.33 2.56
C ARG A 178 -5.79 4.33 3.47
N GLU A 179 -6.47 4.72 4.53
CA GLU A 179 -5.99 5.65 5.54
C GLU A 179 -5.89 4.94 6.89
N VAL A 180 -4.76 5.13 7.56
CA VAL A 180 -4.53 4.68 8.93
C VAL A 180 -4.36 5.92 9.80
N THR A 181 -5.24 6.06 10.78
CA THR A 181 -5.12 7.15 11.76
C THR A 181 -3.97 6.87 12.71
N GLU A 182 -3.20 7.91 13.02
CA GLU A 182 -2.10 7.84 13.96
C GLU A 182 -2.56 7.47 15.37
N THR A 183 -1.69 6.75 16.08
CA THR A 183 -1.79 6.45 17.50
C THR A 183 -0.42 6.64 18.13
N ALA A 184 -0.29 6.38 19.44
CA ALA A 184 1.02 6.40 20.09
C ALA A 184 2.00 5.36 19.54
N GLU A 185 1.49 4.29 18.91
CA GLU A 185 2.29 3.14 18.45
C GLU A 185 2.30 3.00 16.92
N THR A 186 1.45 3.76 16.21
CA THR A 186 1.28 3.64 14.76
C THR A 186 1.29 5.04 14.15
N PRO A 187 2.20 5.34 13.21
CA PRO A 187 2.20 6.62 12.50
C PRO A 187 0.95 6.77 11.62
N ALA A 188 0.64 8.00 11.21
CA ALA A 188 -0.37 8.23 10.19
C ALA A 188 0.10 7.63 8.85
N GLN A 189 -0.80 6.98 8.12
CA GLN A 189 -0.47 6.39 6.82
C GLN A 189 -1.58 6.64 5.81
N VAL A 190 -1.17 6.88 4.56
CA VAL A 190 -2.06 6.90 3.40
C VAL A 190 -1.46 5.99 2.33
N ASN A 191 -2.26 5.04 1.86
CA ASN A 191 -1.91 4.17 0.75
C ASN A 191 -2.90 4.43 -0.39
N LEU A 192 -2.42 4.60 -1.60
CA LEU A 192 -3.22 4.77 -2.80
C LEU A 192 -2.85 3.69 -3.81
N VAL A 193 -3.85 3.06 -4.42
CA VAL A 193 -3.68 2.37 -5.70
C VAL A 193 -4.31 3.25 -6.77
N LEU A 194 -3.48 3.71 -7.69
CA LEU A 194 -3.87 4.58 -8.79
C LEU A 194 -4.54 3.79 -9.92
N ALA A 195 -5.26 4.48 -10.82
CA ALA A 195 -6.00 3.83 -11.89
C ALA A 195 -5.13 2.99 -12.84
N ASN A 196 -3.83 3.32 -12.95
CA ASN A 196 -2.85 2.59 -13.77
C ASN A 196 -2.11 1.47 -12.99
N GLY A 197 -2.50 1.20 -11.75
CA GLY A 197 -1.95 0.14 -10.89
C GLY A 197 -0.64 0.51 -10.18
N ILE A 198 -0.24 1.78 -10.20
CA ILE A 198 0.84 2.29 -9.35
C ILE A 198 0.34 2.38 -7.91
N VAL A 199 1.19 2.02 -6.95
CA VAL A 199 0.93 2.17 -5.52
C VAL A 199 1.73 3.34 -4.98
N VAL A 200 1.07 4.23 -4.25
CA VAL A 200 1.70 5.30 -3.48
C VAL A 200 1.45 5.02 -2.01
N GLU A 201 2.50 4.83 -1.24
CA GLU A 201 2.46 4.73 0.21
C GLU A 201 3.12 5.97 0.80
N ALA A 202 2.46 6.59 1.77
CA ALA A 202 2.99 7.71 2.52
C ALA A 202 2.81 7.45 4.01
N ILE A 203 3.90 7.47 4.76
CA ILE A 203 3.93 7.29 6.21
C ILE A 203 4.46 8.58 6.82
N ALA A 204 3.78 9.08 7.85
CA ALA A 204 4.18 10.31 8.51
C ALA A 204 4.49 10.10 9.99
N ASP A 205 5.69 10.50 10.39
CA ASP A 205 6.12 10.53 11.78
C ASP A 205 5.99 11.95 12.34
N GLY A 206 5.28 12.06 13.47
CA GLY A 206 5.03 13.33 14.15
C GLY A 206 4.07 14.29 13.43
N LEU A 207 3.24 13.75 12.53
CA LEU A 207 2.15 14.45 11.86
C LEU A 207 0.85 13.68 12.02
N THR A 208 -0.28 14.40 12.03
CA THR A 208 -1.60 13.76 12.02
C THR A 208 -1.97 13.28 10.63
N LEU A 209 -2.95 12.37 10.52
CA LEU A 209 -3.53 11.97 9.23
C LEU A 209 -4.05 13.19 8.44
N ALA A 210 -4.61 14.20 9.13
CA ALA A 210 -5.08 15.42 8.48
C ALA A 210 -3.92 16.24 7.87
N ASP A 211 -2.81 16.34 8.58
CA ASP A 211 -1.60 17.01 8.07
C ASP A 211 -1.01 16.24 6.87
N LEU A 212 -0.97 14.91 6.94
CA LEU A 212 -0.50 14.06 5.86
C LEU A 212 -1.38 14.20 4.61
N LEU A 213 -2.70 14.15 4.76
CA LEU A 213 -3.64 14.35 3.64
C LEU A 213 -3.50 15.75 3.03
N ALA A 214 -3.26 16.79 3.85
CA ALA A 214 -3.01 18.13 3.35
C ALA A 214 -1.70 18.20 2.55
N ALA A 215 -0.62 17.59 3.05
CA ALA A 215 0.68 17.54 2.37
C ALA A 215 0.62 16.76 1.04
N LEU A 216 -0.13 15.66 0.99
CA LEU A 216 -0.29 14.84 -0.22
C LEU A 216 -1.01 15.57 -1.37
N ARG A 217 -1.63 16.73 -1.13
CA ARG A 217 -2.22 17.57 -2.19
C ARG A 217 -1.16 18.19 -3.10
N ASP A 218 0.08 18.28 -2.63
CA ASP A 218 1.22 18.75 -3.43
C ASP A 218 1.72 17.67 -4.41
N LEU A 219 1.29 16.42 -4.24
CA LEU A 219 1.65 15.32 -5.13
C LEU A 219 0.76 15.35 -6.39
N ASP A 220 1.39 15.39 -7.57
CA ASP A 220 0.69 15.34 -8.85
C ASP A 220 0.26 13.90 -9.19
N LEU A 221 -0.82 13.45 -8.54
CA LEU A 221 -1.42 12.14 -8.81
C LEU A 221 -1.82 11.94 -10.29
N PRO A 222 -2.38 12.95 -10.99
CA PRO A 222 -2.60 12.86 -12.44
C PRO A 222 -1.32 12.60 -13.25
N ALA A 223 -0.20 13.25 -12.92
CA ALA A 223 1.07 13.01 -13.61
C ALA A 223 1.58 11.57 -13.38
N LEU A 224 1.47 11.06 -12.15
CA LEU A 224 1.77 9.65 -11.83
C LEU A 224 0.88 8.68 -12.62
N GLU A 225 -0.42 8.97 -12.73
CA GLU A 225 -1.37 8.15 -13.50
C GLU A 225 -1.12 8.17 -15.00
N ALA A 226 -0.57 9.27 -15.52
CA ALA A 226 -0.22 9.42 -16.92
C ALA A 226 1.07 8.69 -17.32
N LEU A 227 1.85 8.18 -16.35
CA LEU A 227 3.07 7.42 -16.63
C LEU A 227 2.73 6.11 -17.36
N VAL A 228 3.46 5.85 -18.42
CA VAL A 228 3.41 4.60 -19.18
C VAL A 228 4.81 3.99 -19.24
N PRO A 229 4.92 2.64 -19.18
CA PRO A 229 6.18 1.97 -19.42
C PRO A 229 6.77 2.39 -20.78
N ALA A 230 8.07 2.61 -20.84
CA ALA A 230 8.73 2.89 -22.11
C ALA A 230 8.49 1.72 -23.09
N ALA A 231 8.13 2.05 -24.33
CA ALA A 231 8.00 1.04 -25.38
C ALA A 231 9.34 0.31 -25.57
N SER A 232 9.31 -1.01 -25.67
CA SER A 232 10.51 -1.80 -25.96
C SER A 232 11.17 -1.29 -27.26
N PRO A 233 12.48 -1.02 -27.30
CA PRO A 233 13.16 -0.87 -28.56
C PRO A 233 13.04 -2.20 -29.32
N SER A 234 12.51 -2.12 -30.54
CA SER A 234 12.37 -3.21 -31.50
C SER A 234 13.72 -3.79 -31.94
#